data_AF-A0AAU7UU56-F1
#
_entry.id   AF-A0AAU7UU56-F1
#
_cell.length_a   1.000
_cell.length_b   1.000
_cell.length_c   1.000
_cell.angle_alpha   90.00
_cell.angle_beta   90.00
_cell.angle_gamma   90.00
#
_symmetry.space_group_name_H-M   'P 1'
#
loop_
_entity.id
_entity.type
_entity.pdbx_description
1 polymer ?
#
loop_
_entity_poly.entity_id
_entity_poly.type
_entity_poly.pdbx_seq_one_letter_code
_entity_poly.pdbx_strand_id
1 'polypeptide(L)'
;MGQPNKGRFLDRPTPWVDPPAPGPTVVIDIDGPLANMDEFAHLIQAPKYKDRDWKAFHSHFGDAALNRAGGRLVRDLVDAGFTIAYTTTRLDTFMPTTDYWIRQKSLPPGHIECREFWTDGTVRPSLDIKRRHWWKWVDKYEDQSPVVAWIDDGPEAVAMLAEQGCPVWKFDQLVVEHLAGNLLPTIERGPRPAEELAKQRAEARPIFDEAEAEHQRKHKKWQQAHVARMKQRQRERRQRRAQS
;
A
#
# COMPACT_ATOMS: atom_id res chain seq x y z
N MET A 1 -6.23 -22.23 -35.02
CA MET A 1 -5.16 -21.24 -34.73
C MET A 1 -5.83 -19.92 -34.39
N GLY A 2 -6.08 -19.66 -33.10
CA GLY A 2 -6.75 -18.44 -32.64
C GLY A 2 -5.76 -17.28 -32.61
N GLN A 3 -6.14 -16.14 -33.18
CA GLN A 3 -5.34 -14.92 -33.14
C GLN A 3 -5.10 -14.48 -31.68
N PRO A 4 -3.90 -13.97 -31.33
CA PRO A 4 -3.68 -13.42 -30.01
C PRO A 4 -4.55 -12.17 -29.85
N ASN A 5 -5.43 -12.22 -28.84
CA ASN A 5 -6.29 -11.11 -28.44
C ASN A 5 -5.38 -9.94 -28.05
N LYS A 6 -5.24 -8.95 -28.94
CA LYS A 6 -4.53 -7.70 -28.64
C LYS A 6 -5.45 -6.86 -27.77
N GLY A 7 -5.44 -7.12 -26.46
CA GLY A 7 -6.12 -6.30 -25.47
C GLY A 7 -5.79 -4.82 -25.71
N ARG A 8 -6.80 -3.97 -25.62
CA ARG A 8 -6.66 -2.52 -25.72
C ARG A 8 -5.73 -2.05 -24.60
N PHE A 9 -5.10 -0.88 -24.78
CA PHE A 9 -4.30 -0.25 -23.72
C PHE A 9 -5.07 -0.06 -22.39
N LEU A 10 -6.40 -0.01 -22.46
CA LEU A 10 -7.34 0.05 -21.33
C LEU A 10 -7.58 -1.29 -20.62
N ASP A 11 -7.13 -2.41 -21.18
CA ASP A 11 -7.30 -3.75 -20.61
C ASP A 11 -6.09 -4.17 -19.75
N ARG A 12 -5.13 -3.24 -19.53
CA ARG A 12 -4.04 -3.48 -18.59
C ARG A 12 -4.62 -3.52 -17.18
N PRO A 13 -4.30 -4.54 -16.37
CA PRO A 13 -4.71 -4.56 -14.97
C PRO A 13 -4.29 -3.25 -14.31
N THR A 14 -5.15 -2.74 -13.45
CA THR A 14 -4.89 -1.60 -12.59
C THR A 14 -4.99 -2.11 -11.16
N PRO A 15 -3.98 -2.83 -10.63
CA PRO A 15 -4.14 -3.56 -9.37
C PRO A 15 -4.41 -2.67 -8.14
N TRP A 16 -4.20 -1.36 -8.27
CA TRP A 16 -4.57 -0.35 -7.26
C TRP A 16 -6.04 0.13 -7.36
N VAL A 17 -6.79 -0.36 -8.34
CA VAL A 17 -8.23 -0.12 -8.55
C VAL A 17 -9.00 -1.43 -8.53
N ASP A 18 -8.46 -2.47 -9.17
CA ASP A 18 -9.06 -3.79 -9.27
C ASP A 18 -9.15 -4.44 -7.87
N PRO A 19 -10.24 -5.14 -7.52
CA PRO A 19 -10.36 -5.80 -6.22
C PRO A 19 -9.31 -6.93 -6.07
N PRO A 20 -8.95 -7.31 -4.83
CA PRO A 20 -8.10 -8.47 -4.60
C PRO A 20 -8.76 -9.76 -5.08
N ALA A 21 -7.95 -10.75 -5.43
CA ALA A 21 -8.44 -12.10 -5.68
C ALA A 21 -9.02 -12.70 -4.38
N PRO A 22 -10.06 -13.55 -4.48
CA PRO A 22 -10.62 -14.19 -3.30
C PRO A 22 -9.67 -15.22 -2.68
N GLY A 23 -9.77 -15.40 -1.37
CA GLY A 23 -8.97 -16.36 -0.59
C GLY A 23 -8.20 -15.73 0.57
N PRO A 24 -7.57 -16.55 1.43
CA PRO A 24 -6.77 -16.07 2.55
C PRO A 24 -5.61 -15.22 2.02
N THR A 25 -5.56 -13.96 2.45
CA THR A 25 -4.67 -12.96 1.84
C THR A 25 -3.58 -12.53 2.80
N VAL A 26 -2.36 -12.47 2.27
CA VAL A 26 -1.22 -11.85 2.95
C VAL A 26 -0.96 -10.50 2.32
N VAL A 27 -1.07 -9.44 3.12
CA VAL A 27 -0.79 -8.05 2.71
C VAL A 27 0.65 -7.70 3.10
N ILE A 28 1.44 -7.19 2.16
CA ILE A 28 2.88 -6.98 2.37
C ILE A 28 3.25 -5.54 2.03
N ASP A 29 3.94 -4.85 2.94
CA ASP A 29 4.49 -3.54 2.63
C ASP A 29 5.57 -3.61 1.55
N ILE A 30 5.57 -2.62 0.66
CA ILE A 30 6.53 -2.57 -0.43
C ILE A 30 7.86 -2.01 0.06
N ASP A 31 7.86 -0.82 0.64
CA ASP A 31 9.08 -0.08 0.98
C ASP A 31 9.69 -0.63 2.28
N GLY A 32 10.85 -1.29 2.21
CA GLY A 32 11.48 -1.98 3.34
C GLY A 32 11.44 -3.51 3.17
N PRO A 33 10.28 -4.17 3.32
CA PRO A 33 10.19 -5.62 3.17
C PRO A 33 10.55 -6.14 1.78
N LEU A 34 10.17 -5.41 0.71
CA LEU A 34 10.36 -5.86 -0.68
C LEU A 34 11.32 -4.95 -1.45
N ALA A 35 11.10 -3.65 -1.40
CA ALA A 35 11.86 -2.64 -2.10
C ALA A 35 12.84 -1.98 -1.15
N ASN A 36 14.14 -2.10 -1.44
CA ASN A 36 15.19 -1.37 -0.77
C ASN A 36 15.52 -0.09 -1.59
N MET A 37 15.43 1.07 -0.93
CA MET A 37 15.70 2.39 -1.49
C MET A 37 16.97 3.05 -0.92
N ASP A 38 17.80 2.32 -0.17
CA ASP A 38 18.98 2.83 0.56
C ASP A 38 19.97 3.53 -0.37
N GLU A 39 20.16 3.01 -1.59
CA GLU A 39 21.01 3.63 -2.63
C GLU A 39 20.59 5.08 -2.90
N PHE A 40 19.30 5.38 -2.81
CA PHE A 40 18.72 6.69 -3.09
C PHE A 40 18.44 7.52 -1.83
N ALA A 41 18.70 6.98 -0.63
CA ALA A 41 18.39 7.65 0.63
C ALA A 41 19.08 9.02 0.77
N HIS A 42 20.27 9.18 0.15
CA HIS A 42 21.00 10.44 0.11
C HIS A 42 20.18 11.63 -0.44
N LEU A 43 19.19 11.38 -1.30
CA LEU A 43 18.29 12.40 -1.86
C LEU A 43 17.35 13.01 -0.82
N ILE A 44 17.13 12.32 0.31
CA ILE A 44 16.15 12.70 1.34
C ILE A 44 16.75 12.86 2.74
N GLN A 45 18.09 12.89 2.86
CA GLN A 45 18.80 13.03 4.14
C GLN A 45 18.75 14.46 4.73
N ALA A 46 18.31 15.46 3.97
CA ALA A 46 18.25 16.84 4.46
C ALA A 46 17.35 16.96 5.72
N PRO A 47 17.74 17.71 6.76
CA PRO A 47 16.98 17.81 8.01
C PRO A 47 15.58 18.37 7.81
N LYS A 48 15.43 19.40 6.97
CA LYS A 48 14.15 20.02 6.67
C LYS A 48 13.51 19.32 5.49
N TYR A 49 12.24 18.95 5.64
CA TYR A 49 11.45 18.27 4.60
C TYR A 49 11.49 18.99 3.24
N LYS A 50 11.41 20.32 3.25
CA LYS A 50 11.41 21.16 2.03
C LYS A 50 12.73 21.16 1.24
N ASP A 51 13.83 20.77 1.90
CA ASP A 51 15.17 20.77 1.32
C ASP A 51 15.56 19.37 0.79
N ARG A 52 14.67 18.38 0.92
CA ARG A 52 14.84 17.03 0.40
C ARG A 52 14.41 16.97 -1.08
N ASP A 53 15.16 16.27 -1.92
CA ASP A 53 14.81 16.07 -3.31
C ASP A 53 13.86 14.86 -3.47
N TRP A 54 12.64 15.04 -2.96
CA TRP A 54 11.57 14.05 -3.09
C TRP A 54 11.26 13.70 -4.54
N LYS A 55 11.44 14.66 -5.46
CA LYS A 55 11.14 14.43 -6.88
C LYS A 55 12.14 13.43 -7.47
N ALA A 56 13.43 13.62 -7.24
CA ALA A 56 14.46 12.68 -7.68
C ALA A 56 14.32 11.33 -6.96
N PHE A 57 14.05 11.34 -5.66
CA PHE A 57 13.86 10.10 -4.90
C PHE A 57 12.70 9.26 -5.45
N HIS A 58 11.54 9.86 -5.71
CA HIS A 58 10.39 9.14 -6.27
C HIS A 58 10.62 8.65 -7.71
N SER A 59 11.48 9.31 -8.50
CA SER A 59 11.79 8.80 -9.85
C SER A 59 12.54 7.47 -9.84
N HIS A 60 13.17 7.10 -8.72
CA HIS A 60 13.90 5.85 -8.56
C HIS A 60 13.06 4.69 -7.99
N PHE A 61 11.76 4.86 -7.79
CA PHE A 61 10.90 3.75 -7.35
C PHE A 61 10.95 2.53 -8.28
N GLY A 62 11.18 2.74 -9.58
CA GLY A 62 11.38 1.67 -10.57
C GLY A 62 12.77 1.01 -10.52
N ASP A 63 13.73 1.63 -9.84
CA ASP A 63 15.12 1.18 -9.76
C ASP A 63 15.43 0.45 -8.44
N ALA A 64 14.48 0.47 -7.49
CA ALA A 64 14.67 -0.10 -6.15
C ALA A 64 15.25 -1.52 -6.20
N ALA A 65 16.19 -1.79 -5.30
CA ALA A 65 16.74 -3.13 -5.16
C ALA A 65 15.68 -4.06 -4.53
N LEU A 66 15.63 -5.32 -4.98
CA LEU A 66 14.76 -6.31 -4.34
C LEU A 66 15.43 -6.81 -3.05
N ASN A 67 14.73 -6.69 -1.93
CA ASN A 67 15.04 -7.44 -0.73
C ASN A 67 14.79 -8.93 -1.01
N ARG A 68 15.88 -9.69 -1.17
CA ARG A 68 15.81 -11.09 -1.63
C ARG A 68 15.08 -12.00 -0.65
N ALA A 69 15.19 -11.74 0.65
CA ALA A 69 14.46 -12.49 1.68
C ALA A 69 12.95 -12.27 1.52
N GLY A 70 12.52 -11.01 1.37
CA GLY A 70 11.12 -10.69 1.14
C GLY A 70 10.58 -11.26 -0.17
N GLY A 71 11.36 -11.18 -1.26
CA GLY A 71 10.97 -11.79 -2.52
C GLY A 71 10.84 -13.32 -2.47
N ARG A 72 11.67 -14.00 -1.67
CA ARG A 72 11.54 -15.45 -1.42
C ARG A 72 10.28 -15.74 -0.59
N LEU A 73 10.10 -15.03 0.51
CA LEU A 73 8.93 -15.14 1.38
C LEU A 73 7.62 -15.04 0.60
N VAL A 74 7.47 -14.01 -0.24
CA VAL A 74 6.25 -13.80 -1.03
C VAL A 74 5.98 -14.96 -1.99
N ARG A 75 7.01 -15.50 -2.65
CA ARG A 75 6.85 -16.63 -3.57
C ARG A 75 6.45 -17.90 -2.84
N ASP A 76 7.10 -18.19 -1.72
CA ASP A 76 6.79 -19.36 -0.91
C ASP A 76 5.36 -19.28 -0.31
N LEU A 77 4.86 -18.06 -0.04
CA LEU A 77 3.45 -17.85 0.35
C LEU A 77 2.46 -18.13 -0.78
N VAL A 78 2.78 -17.75 -2.02
CA VAL A 78 1.96 -18.11 -3.20
C VAL A 78 1.95 -19.61 -3.40
N ASP A 79 3.11 -20.27 -3.31
CA ASP A 79 3.23 -21.72 -3.46
C ASP A 79 2.43 -22.46 -2.37
N ALA A 80 2.26 -21.86 -1.20
CA ALA A 80 1.40 -22.35 -0.12
C ALA A 80 -0.10 -22.04 -0.31
N GLY A 81 -0.48 -21.35 -1.39
CA GLY A 81 -1.88 -21.09 -1.74
C GLY A 81 -2.46 -19.78 -1.19
N PHE A 82 -1.65 -18.89 -0.63
CA PHE A 82 -2.13 -17.56 -0.22
C PHE A 82 -2.32 -16.63 -1.42
N THR A 83 -3.35 -15.79 -1.33
CA THR A 83 -3.44 -14.60 -2.18
C THR A 83 -2.46 -13.55 -1.67
N ILE A 84 -1.75 -12.88 -2.59
CA ILE A 84 -0.85 -11.78 -2.25
C ILE A 84 -1.50 -10.45 -2.60
N ALA A 85 -1.42 -9.53 -1.65
CA ALA A 85 -1.67 -8.12 -1.87
C ALA A 85 -0.53 -7.28 -1.28
N TYR A 86 -0.46 -6.04 -1.74
CA TYR A 86 0.58 -5.09 -1.36
C TYR A 86 -0.03 -3.86 -0.72
N THR A 87 0.75 -3.23 0.14
CA THR A 87 0.43 -1.93 0.73
C THR A 87 1.62 -1.01 0.57
N THR A 88 1.40 0.28 0.35
CA THR A 88 2.47 1.29 0.29
C THR A 88 1.91 2.68 0.57
N THR A 89 2.72 3.58 1.11
CA THR A 89 2.31 4.98 1.31
C THR A 89 2.68 5.90 0.14
N ARG A 90 3.24 5.32 -0.95
CA ARG A 90 3.43 5.98 -2.24
C ARG A 90 2.08 6.47 -2.79
N LEU A 91 2.07 7.65 -3.41
CA LEU A 91 0.89 8.20 -4.09
C LEU A 91 0.45 7.31 -5.25
N ASP A 92 -0.86 7.22 -5.46
CA ASP A 92 -1.53 6.54 -6.60
C ASP A 92 -0.91 6.85 -7.97
N THR A 93 -0.41 8.06 -8.19
CA THR A 93 0.28 8.47 -9.42
C THR A 93 1.54 7.66 -9.73
N PHE A 94 2.13 7.00 -8.74
CA PHE A 94 3.32 6.15 -8.91
C PHE A 94 3.00 4.67 -9.09
N MET A 95 1.73 4.27 -9.00
CA MET A 95 1.36 2.85 -9.06
C MET A 95 1.70 2.17 -10.39
N PRO A 96 1.63 2.83 -11.57
CA PRO A 96 2.15 2.24 -12.80
C PRO A 96 3.63 1.86 -12.71
N THR A 97 4.46 2.71 -12.10
CA THR A 97 5.89 2.42 -11.89
C THR A 97 6.10 1.31 -10.86
N THR A 98 5.33 1.32 -9.78
CA THR A 98 5.39 0.29 -8.73
C THR A 98 4.95 -1.09 -9.24
N ASP A 99 3.83 -1.19 -9.97
CA ASP A 99 3.38 -2.45 -10.59
C ASP A 99 4.39 -2.96 -11.62
N TYR A 100 4.95 -2.06 -12.44
CA TYR A 100 6.02 -2.43 -13.36
C TYR A 100 7.24 -3.00 -12.62
N TRP A 101 7.65 -2.37 -11.51
CA TRP A 101 8.74 -2.88 -10.67
C TRP A 101 8.44 -4.26 -10.08
N ILE A 102 7.23 -4.48 -9.52
CA ILE A 102 6.78 -5.78 -8.99
C ILE A 102 6.96 -6.88 -10.06
N ARG A 103 6.46 -6.62 -11.27
CA ARG A 103 6.57 -7.55 -12.41
C ARG A 103 8.02 -7.77 -12.83
N GLN A 104 8.80 -6.70 -12.95
CA GLN A 104 10.22 -6.76 -13.33
C GLN A 104 11.04 -7.60 -12.34
N LYS A 105 10.74 -7.50 -11.04
CA LYS A 105 11.41 -8.29 -9.98
C LYS A 105 10.84 -9.72 -9.84
N SER A 106 9.93 -10.13 -10.73
CA SER A 106 9.29 -11.45 -10.71
C SER A 106 8.63 -11.75 -9.36
N LEU A 107 7.99 -10.73 -8.78
CA LEU A 107 7.05 -10.87 -7.67
C LEU A 107 5.67 -11.17 -8.24
N PRO A 108 4.82 -11.95 -7.53
CA PRO A 108 3.48 -12.25 -8.00
C PRO A 108 2.65 -10.96 -8.16
N PRO A 109 1.82 -10.83 -9.21
CA PRO A 109 0.88 -9.72 -9.29
C PRO A 109 -0.17 -9.84 -8.19
N GLY A 110 -0.61 -8.71 -7.65
CA GLY A 110 -1.60 -8.66 -6.57
C GLY A 110 -2.18 -7.26 -6.42
N HIS A 111 -3.29 -7.14 -5.68
CA HIS A 111 -3.91 -5.85 -5.36
C HIS A 111 -2.90 -4.93 -4.65
N ILE A 112 -3.00 -3.61 -4.85
CA ILE A 112 -2.11 -2.64 -4.20
C ILE A 112 -2.93 -1.56 -3.49
N GLU A 113 -2.95 -1.59 -2.17
CA GLU A 113 -3.43 -0.48 -1.36
C GLU A 113 -2.37 0.63 -1.33
N CYS A 114 -2.73 1.83 -1.80
CA CYS A 114 -1.82 2.97 -1.91
C CYS A 114 -2.43 4.25 -1.34
N ARG A 115 -1.59 5.27 -1.15
CA ARG A 115 -2.06 6.62 -0.78
C ARG A 115 -2.85 7.21 -1.95
N GLU A 116 -4.15 7.36 -1.74
CA GLU A 116 -5.05 7.93 -2.74
C GLU A 116 -4.99 9.46 -2.65
N PHE A 117 -4.60 10.13 -3.75
CA PHE A 117 -4.45 11.59 -3.74
C PHE A 117 -5.75 12.30 -3.39
N TRP A 118 -6.89 11.78 -3.84
CA TRP A 118 -8.19 12.38 -3.59
C TRP A 118 -8.70 12.17 -2.16
N THR A 119 -8.35 11.06 -1.53
CA THR A 119 -8.84 10.67 -0.19
C THR A 119 -7.90 11.16 0.91
N ASP A 120 -6.59 11.02 0.70
CA ASP A 120 -5.56 11.30 1.70
C ASP A 120 -4.83 12.61 1.45
N GLY A 121 -4.79 13.08 0.20
CA GLY A 121 -3.88 14.13 -0.22
C GLY A 121 -2.41 13.74 -0.04
N THR A 122 -1.53 14.74 -0.12
CA THR A 122 -0.07 14.54 -0.11
C THR A 122 0.55 14.62 1.28
N VAL A 123 -0.22 14.96 2.31
CA VAL A 123 0.31 15.31 3.64
C VAL A 123 -0.26 14.48 4.79
N ARG A 124 -1.27 13.63 4.55
CA ARG A 124 -1.77 12.72 5.58
C ARG A 124 -0.61 11.85 6.11
N PRO A 125 -0.45 11.69 7.43
CA PRO A 125 0.61 10.85 8.00
C PRO A 125 0.56 9.41 7.47
N SER A 126 1.75 8.80 7.31
CA SER A 126 1.87 7.44 6.77
C SER A 126 1.14 6.38 7.62
N LEU A 127 1.18 6.51 8.94
CA LEU A 127 0.47 5.61 9.85
C LEU A 127 -1.05 5.67 9.66
N ASP A 128 -1.61 6.87 9.51
CA ASP A 128 -3.06 7.02 9.28
C ASP A 128 -3.50 6.42 7.92
N ILE A 129 -2.61 6.40 6.93
CA ILE A 129 -2.87 5.77 5.64
C ILE A 129 -2.87 4.25 5.77
N LYS A 130 -1.89 3.68 6.47
CA LYS A 130 -1.86 2.25 6.77
C LYS A 130 -3.10 1.82 7.56
N ARG A 131 -3.51 2.63 8.54
CA ARG A 131 -4.77 2.45 9.29
C ARG A 131 -5.97 2.44 8.34
N ARG A 132 -6.05 3.41 7.42
CA ARG A 132 -7.11 3.45 6.41
C ARG A 132 -7.09 2.23 5.50
N HIS A 133 -5.92 1.76 5.05
CA HIS A 133 -5.81 0.57 4.20
C HIS A 133 -6.40 -0.66 4.91
N TRP A 134 -6.06 -0.86 6.19
CA TRP A 134 -6.62 -1.94 7.00
C TRP A 134 -8.15 -1.87 7.06
N TRP A 135 -8.71 -0.73 7.46
CA TRP A 135 -10.17 -0.60 7.60
C TRP A 135 -10.91 -0.62 6.26
N LYS A 136 -10.34 -0.05 5.20
CA LYS A 136 -10.86 -0.17 3.84
C LYS A 136 -10.93 -1.64 3.42
N TRP A 137 -9.92 -2.43 3.76
CA TRP A 137 -9.91 -3.86 3.47
C TRP A 137 -11.03 -4.59 4.23
N VAL A 138 -11.11 -4.38 5.54
CA VAL A 138 -12.17 -4.92 6.41
C VAL A 138 -13.55 -4.62 5.82
N ASP A 139 -13.80 -3.36 5.47
CA ASP A 139 -15.11 -2.92 4.99
C ASP A 139 -15.49 -3.44 3.60
N LYS A 140 -14.51 -3.72 2.73
CA LYS A 140 -14.77 -4.01 1.31
C LYS A 140 -14.53 -5.45 0.90
N TYR A 141 -13.59 -6.12 1.55
CA TYR A 141 -12.99 -7.35 1.02
C TYR A 141 -12.96 -8.50 2.02
N GLU A 142 -13.18 -8.28 3.32
CA GLU A 142 -13.01 -9.32 4.35
C GLU A 142 -13.79 -10.60 4.06
N ASP A 143 -15.03 -10.50 3.59
CA ASP A 143 -15.89 -11.67 3.30
C ASP A 143 -15.34 -12.57 2.18
N GLN A 144 -14.59 -12.03 1.22
CA GLN A 144 -14.10 -12.75 0.05
C GLN A 144 -12.59 -13.01 0.10
N SER A 145 -11.85 -12.13 0.76
CA SER A 145 -10.41 -12.06 0.76
C SER A 145 -9.93 -11.65 2.16
N PRO A 146 -10.14 -12.49 3.19
CA PRO A 146 -9.77 -12.14 4.56
C PRO A 146 -8.25 -12.00 4.70
N VAL A 147 -7.78 -10.95 5.37
CA VAL A 147 -6.35 -10.80 5.68
C VAL A 147 -6.01 -11.77 6.81
N VAL A 148 -5.13 -12.72 6.52
CA VAL A 148 -4.62 -13.69 7.51
C VAL A 148 -3.26 -13.27 8.06
N ALA A 149 -2.51 -12.45 7.33
CA ALA A 149 -1.29 -11.83 7.79
C ALA A 149 -1.07 -10.48 7.10
N TRP A 150 -0.63 -9.48 7.88
CA TRP A 150 -0.10 -8.22 7.37
C TRP A 150 1.39 -8.14 7.70
N ILE A 151 2.25 -7.80 6.76
CA ILE A 151 3.70 -7.78 6.95
C ILE A 151 4.22 -6.37 6.70
N ASP A 152 4.85 -5.78 7.71
CA ASP A 152 5.41 -4.42 7.68
C ASP A 152 6.75 -4.41 8.43
N ASP A 153 7.70 -3.55 8.08
CA ASP A 153 9.02 -3.48 8.74
C ASP A 153 9.07 -2.43 9.86
N GLY A 154 8.28 -1.35 9.72
CA GLY A 154 8.27 -0.22 10.63
C GLY A 154 7.67 -0.59 12.00
N PRO A 155 8.42 -0.49 13.12
CA PRO A 155 7.89 -0.87 14.44
C PRO A 155 6.66 -0.06 14.86
N GLU A 156 6.60 1.23 14.49
CA GLU A 156 5.43 2.09 14.74
C GLU A 156 4.21 1.66 13.92
N ALA A 157 4.41 1.24 12.67
CA ALA A 157 3.33 0.74 11.81
C ALA A 157 2.80 -0.60 12.32
N VAL A 158 3.70 -1.52 12.70
CA VAL A 158 3.34 -2.80 13.32
C VAL A 158 2.56 -2.60 14.62
N ALA A 159 3.05 -1.75 15.52
CA ALA A 159 2.36 -1.46 16.78
C ALA A 159 0.97 -0.88 16.53
N MET A 160 0.88 0.15 15.68
CA MET A 160 -0.38 0.81 15.36
C MET A 160 -1.38 -0.15 14.71
N LEU A 161 -0.96 -0.95 13.73
CA LEU A 161 -1.84 -1.93 13.07
C LEU A 161 -2.32 -3.00 14.06
N ALA A 162 -1.45 -3.46 14.96
CA ALA A 162 -1.83 -4.43 15.98
C ALA A 162 -2.89 -3.85 16.94
N GLU A 163 -2.78 -2.57 17.30
CA GLU A 163 -3.82 -1.86 18.09
C GLU A 163 -5.17 -1.77 17.35
N GLN A 164 -5.20 -1.91 16.02
CA GLN A 164 -6.45 -1.98 15.25
C GLN A 164 -7.04 -3.39 15.14
N GLY A 165 -6.43 -4.40 15.80
CA GLY A 165 -6.79 -5.80 15.64
C GLY A 165 -6.39 -6.41 14.29
N CYS A 166 -5.42 -5.82 13.59
CA CYS A 166 -4.84 -6.38 12.36
C CYS A 166 -3.88 -7.54 12.73
N PRO A 167 -3.89 -8.68 12.00
CA PRO A 167 -2.94 -9.78 12.21
C PRO A 167 -1.55 -9.43 11.63
N VAL A 168 -0.91 -8.42 12.20
CA VAL A 168 0.35 -7.85 11.69
C VAL A 168 1.59 -8.53 12.29
N TRP A 169 2.59 -8.74 11.45
CA TRP A 169 3.91 -9.27 11.76
C TRP A 169 4.98 -8.25 11.39
N LYS A 170 6.01 -8.13 12.23
CA LYS A 170 7.23 -7.44 11.84
C LYS A 170 7.99 -8.30 10.83
N PHE A 171 8.37 -7.71 9.69
CA PHE A 171 9.03 -8.41 8.60
C PHE A 171 10.21 -9.28 9.04
N ASP A 172 11.16 -8.73 9.78
CA ASP A 172 12.36 -9.48 10.21
C ASP A 172 12.03 -10.69 11.07
N GLN A 173 10.99 -10.61 11.90
CA GLN A 173 10.54 -11.74 12.73
C GLN A 173 10.00 -12.86 11.86
N LEU A 174 9.19 -12.53 10.87
CA LEU A 174 8.60 -13.53 9.97
C LEU A 174 9.65 -14.15 9.04
N VAL A 175 10.67 -13.38 8.63
CA VAL A 175 11.82 -13.93 7.88
C VAL A 175 12.58 -14.96 8.71
N VAL A 176 12.78 -14.74 10.01
CA VAL A 176 13.42 -15.74 10.89
C VAL A 176 12.62 -17.04 10.92
N GLU A 177 11.30 -16.98 11.08
CA GLU A 177 10.44 -18.16 11.06
C GLU A 177 10.41 -18.85 9.69
N HIS A 178 10.45 -18.07 8.61
CA HIS A 178 10.53 -18.59 7.25
C HIS A 178 11.82 -19.37 7.01
N LEU A 179 12.96 -18.83 7.44
CA LEU A 179 14.27 -19.50 7.34
C LEU A 179 14.35 -20.75 8.22
N ALA A 180 13.58 -20.81 9.31
CA ALA A 180 13.46 -21.98 10.17
C ALA A 180 12.48 -23.06 9.61
N GLY A 181 11.81 -22.79 8.48
CA GLY A 181 10.82 -23.71 7.89
C GLY A 181 9.45 -23.67 8.59
N ASN A 182 9.20 -22.67 9.44
CA ASN A 182 8.00 -22.56 10.28
C ASN A 182 6.99 -21.54 9.74
N LEU A 183 7.07 -21.14 8.47
CA LEU A 183 6.25 -20.07 7.92
C LEU A 183 4.74 -20.33 8.05
N LEU A 184 4.27 -21.49 7.58
CA LEU A 184 2.83 -21.82 7.60
C LEU A 184 2.28 -21.96 9.01
N PRO A 185 2.91 -22.75 9.92
CA PRO A 185 2.45 -22.83 11.30
C PRO A 185 2.45 -21.46 11.99
N THR A 186 3.40 -20.59 11.66
CA THR A 186 3.47 -19.22 12.20
C THR A 186 2.29 -18.37 11.75
N ILE A 187 1.96 -18.38 10.45
CA ILE A 187 0.81 -17.63 9.92
C ILE A 187 -0.51 -18.18 10.46
N GLU A 188 -0.69 -19.50 10.49
CA GLU A 188 -1.90 -20.15 11.01
C GLU A 188 -2.15 -19.84 12.48
N ARG A 189 -1.08 -19.80 13.29
CA ARG A 189 -1.16 -19.40 14.71
C ARG A 189 -1.56 -17.94 14.88
N GLY A 190 -1.21 -17.08 13.92
CA GLY A 190 -1.36 -15.64 14.02
C GLY A 190 -0.40 -14.99 15.03
N PRO A 191 -0.28 -13.65 15.01
CA PRO A 191 0.59 -12.92 15.93
C PRO A 191 0.02 -12.87 17.36
N ARG A 192 -1.30 -13.04 17.49
CA ARG A 192 -2.08 -13.07 18.74
C ARG A 192 -3.33 -13.94 18.55
N PRO A 193 -3.98 -14.39 19.63
CA PRO A 193 -5.23 -15.15 19.53
C PRO A 193 -6.32 -14.39 18.78
N ALA A 194 -7.12 -15.11 17.98
CA ALA A 194 -8.13 -14.52 17.10
C ALA A 194 -9.20 -13.73 17.88
N GLU A 195 -9.58 -14.20 19.07
CA GLU A 195 -10.52 -13.52 19.96
C GLU A 195 -9.96 -12.19 20.50
N GLU A 196 -8.66 -12.10 20.72
CA GLU A 196 -8.00 -10.86 21.14
C GLU A 196 -7.99 -9.84 20.00
N LEU A 197 -7.65 -10.28 18.78
CA LEU A 197 -7.67 -9.44 17.59
C LEU A 197 -9.09 -8.94 17.28
N ALA A 198 -10.10 -9.80 17.40
CA ALA A 198 -11.50 -9.43 17.20
C ALA A 198 -11.96 -8.39 18.23
N LYS A 199 -11.59 -8.58 19.50
CA LYS A 199 -11.87 -7.61 20.57
C LYS A 199 -11.20 -6.26 20.30
N GLN A 200 -9.90 -6.26 19.99
CA GLN A 200 -9.15 -5.04 19.67
C GLN A 200 -9.75 -4.30 18.48
N ARG A 201 -10.14 -5.03 17.43
CA ARG A 201 -10.82 -4.47 16.27
C ARG A 201 -12.14 -3.78 16.67
N ALA A 202 -12.97 -4.44 17.46
CA ALA A 202 -14.24 -3.87 17.93
C ALA A 202 -14.02 -2.59 18.76
N GLU A 203 -12.99 -2.55 19.61
CA GLU A 203 -12.62 -1.39 20.43
C GLU A 203 -12.02 -0.25 19.59
N ALA A 204 -11.21 -0.57 18.58
CA ALA A 204 -10.54 0.42 17.73
C ALA A 204 -11.46 1.05 16.67
N ARG A 205 -12.50 0.33 16.21
CA ARG A 205 -13.41 0.80 15.16
C ARG A 205 -14.01 2.20 15.42
N PRO A 206 -14.67 2.47 16.55
CA PRO A 206 -15.27 3.80 16.79
C PRO A 206 -14.22 4.92 16.81
N ILE A 207 -13.01 4.64 17.29
CA ILE A 207 -11.90 5.61 17.32
C ILE A 207 -11.44 5.93 15.89
N PHE A 208 -11.32 4.90 15.05
CA PHE A 208 -11.00 5.09 13.63
C PHE A 208 -12.08 5.89 12.91
N ASP A 209 -13.36 5.53 13.08
CA ASP A 209 -14.48 6.18 12.41
C ASP A 209 -14.55 7.68 12.75
N GLU A 210 -14.33 8.05 14.02
CA GLU A 210 -14.28 9.45 14.45
C GLU A 210 -13.10 10.21 13.80
N ALA A 211 -11.90 9.62 13.84
CA ALA A 211 -10.70 10.21 13.26
C ALA A 211 -10.81 10.36 11.73
N GLU A 212 -11.35 9.36 11.04
CA GLU A 212 -11.59 9.39 9.60
C GLU A 212 -12.63 10.44 9.24
N ALA A 213 -13.74 10.53 9.99
CA ALA A 213 -14.75 11.57 9.79
C ALA A 213 -14.15 12.97 9.98
N GLU A 214 -13.28 13.17 10.97
CA GLU A 214 -12.57 14.44 11.16
C GLU A 214 -11.64 14.77 10.00
N HIS A 215 -10.82 13.80 9.56
CA HIS A 215 -9.96 13.94 8.39
C HIS A 215 -10.78 14.33 7.15
N GLN A 216 -11.86 13.61 6.86
CA GLN A 216 -12.71 13.89 5.69
C GLN A 216 -13.35 15.28 5.76
N ARG A 217 -13.81 15.74 6.93
CA ARG A 217 -14.32 17.11 7.11
C ARG A 217 -13.24 18.16 6.79
N LYS A 218 -12.02 17.98 7.28
CA LYS A 218 -10.88 18.88 7.01
C LYS A 218 -10.47 18.82 5.54
N HIS A 219 -10.40 17.62 4.98
CA HIS A 219 -9.94 17.35 3.62
C HIS A 219 -10.91 17.85 2.55
N LYS A 220 -12.22 17.85 2.83
CA LYS A 220 -13.25 18.41 1.93
C LYS A 220 -13.00 19.87 1.54
N LYS A 221 -12.49 20.70 2.47
CA LYS A 221 -12.10 22.08 2.17
C LYS A 221 -10.94 22.14 1.18
N TRP A 222 -9.94 21.27 1.36
CA TRP A 222 -8.83 21.14 0.43
C TRP A 222 -9.29 20.67 -0.95
N GLN A 223 -10.18 19.67 -1.03
CA GLN A 223 -10.74 19.17 -2.30
C GLN A 223 -11.47 20.28 -3.07
N GLN A 224 -12.30 21.07 -2.38
CA GLN A 224 -13.00 22.22 -2.98
C GLN A 224 -12.03 23.25 -3.54
N ALA A 225 -11.01 23.63 -2.76
CA ALA A 225 -9.96 24.56 -3.20
C ALA A 225 -9.15 24.00 -4.38
N HIS A 226 -8.82 22.71 -4.35
CA HIS A 226 -8.12 22.03 -5.44
C HIS A 226 -8.92 22.09 -6.75
N VAL A 227 -10.21 21.73 -6.72
CA VAL A 227 -11.10 21.78 -7.89
C VAL A 227 -11.21 23.21 -8.44
N ALA A 228 -11.39 24.21 -7.57
CA ALA A 228 -11.45 25.61 -7.99
C ALA A 228 -10.16 26.04 -8.71
N ARG A 229 -9.00 25.71 -8.15
CA ARG A 229 -7.69 25.98 -8.75
C ARG A 229 -7.52 25.30 -10.11
N MET A 230 -7.95 24.05 -10.26
CA MET A 230 -7.85 23.33 -11.53
C MET A 230 -8.77 23.94 -12.59
N LYS A 231 -9.99 24.35 -12.23
CA LYS A 231 -10.90 25.08 -13.14
C LYS A 231 -10.30 26.41 -13.60
N GLN A 232 -9.69 27.17 -12.69
CA GLN A 232 -9.02 28.42 -13.03
C GLN A 232 -7.86 28.18 -14.02
N ARG A 233 -6.97 27.23 -13.75
CA ARG A 233 -5.86 26.87 -14.65
C ARG A 233 -6.33 26.44 -16.04
N GLN A 234 -7.45 25.71 -16.12
CA GLN A 234 -8.03 25.35 -17.42
C GLN A 234 -8.54 26.57 -18.19
N ARG A 235 -9.18 27.53 -17.51
CA ARG A 235 -9.63 28.79 -18.13
C ARG A 235 -8.44 29.59 -18.67
N GLU A 236 -7.38 29.75 -17.88
CA GLU A 236 -6.16 30.45 -18.30
C GLU A 236 -5.49 29.78 -19.52
N ARG A 237 -5.42 28.44 -19.53
CA ARG A 237 -4.89 27.69 -20.69
C ARG A 237 -5.71 27.88 -21.96
N ARG A 238 -7.05 27.92 -21.84
CA ARG A 238 -7.94 28.18 -22.98
C ARG A 238 -7.77 29.60 -23.52
N GLN A 239 -7.67 30.59 -22.63
CA GLN A 239 -7.44 31.99 -23.03
C GLN A 239 -6.10 32.16 -23.76
N ARG A 240 -5.02 31.57 -23.25
CA ARG A 240 -3.71 31.62 -23.92
C ARG A 240 -3.72 31.00 -25.31
N ARG A 241 -4.44 29.88 -25.50
CA ARG A 241 -4.59 29.23 -26.82
C ARG A 241 -5.47 30.02 -27.79
N ALA A 242 -6.38 30.87 -27.30
CA ALA A 242 -7.19 31.73 -28.14
C ALA A 242 -6.47 33.02 -28.58
N GLN A 243 -5.32 33.31 -27.96
CA GLN A 243 -4.47 34.47 -28.24
C GLN A 243 -3.22 34.11 -29.06
N SER A 244 -3.02 32.82 -29.36
CA SER A 244 -1.95 32.27 -30.20
C SER A 244 -2.52 31.79 -31.53
#